data_AF-A0A2N0V743-F1
#
_entry.id   AF-A0A2N0V743-F1
#
_cell.length_a   1.000
_cell.length_b   1.000
_cell.length_c   1.000
_cell.angle_alpha   90.00
_cell.angle_beta   90.00
_cell.angle_gamma   90.00
#
_symmetry.space_group_name_H-M   'P 1'
#
loop_
_entity.id
_entity.type
_entity.pdbx_description
1 polymer ?
#
loop_
_entity_poly.entity_id
_entity_poly.type
_entity_poly.pdbx_seq_one_letter_code
_entity_poly.pdbx_strand_id
1 'polypeptide(L)'
;MLKKYQQQTLAIELLKRYAKVKIVHQVTGIPIKSLRHTYRQLHGRSPGRGSIKFSTRGLTGSRRKYKDVTLFAVCYRVAAIKSADDQIQTLINAFDAYKHSYPFGNLDFSAAWVVSQDIKDKKVQVSTCSHCHAWVLLNAREDLAERCGVCNNSLQLGIQ
;
A
#
# COMPACT_ATOMS: atom_id res chain seq x y z
N MET A 1 -2.62 -21.07 22.32
CA MET A 1 -1.67 -21.68 21.36
C MET A 1 -1.93 -21.22 19.92
N LEU A 2 -3.18 -21.33 19.43
CA LEU A 2 -3.62 -20.90 18.08
C LEU A 2 -3.24 -19.46 17.70
N LYS A 3 -3.46 -18.47 18.58
CA LYS A 3 -3.13 -17.06 18.31
C LYS A 3 -1.65 -16.82 17.98
N LYS A 4 -0.73 -17.52 18.67
CA LYS A 4 0.72 -17.42 18.41
C LYS A 4 1.06 -18.00 17.03
N TYR A 5 0.42 -19.10 16.65
CA TYR A 5 0.60 -19.72 15.33
C TYR A 5 0.07 -18.83 14.20
N GLN A 6 -1.10 -18.21 14.38
CA GLN A 6 -1.65 -17.23 13.42
C GLN A 6 -0.73 -16.02 13.24
N GLN A 7 -0.20 -15.46 14.33
CA GLN A 7 0.76 -14.34 14.28
C GLN A 7 2.05 -14.71 13.55
N GLN A 8 2.57 -15.92 13.77
CA GLN A 8 3.76 -16.41 13.08
C GLN A 8 3.50 -16.63 11.58
N THR A 9 2.36 -17.22 11.24
CA THR A 9 1.96 -17.46 9.85
C THR A 9 1.84 -16.12 9.10
N LEU A 10 1.11 -15.17 9.69
CA LEU A 10 0.98 -13.82 9.15
C LEU A 10 2.35 -13.13 9.01
N ALA A 11 3.24 -13.25 10.00
CA ALA A 11 4.57 -12.68 9.89
C ALA A 11 5.35 -13.25 8.70
N ILE A 12 5.31 -14.56 8.49
CA ILE A 12 5.97 -15.22 7.36
C ILE A 12 5.39 -14.71 6.04
N GLU A 13 4.06 -14.60 5.93
CA GLU A 13 3.39 -14.08 4.73
C GLU A 13 3.81 -12.65 4.38
N LEU A 14 3.89 -11.76 5.38
CA LEU A 14 4.32 -10.38 5.17
C LEU A 14 5.81 -10.30 4.82
N LEU A 15 6.66 -11.09 5.48
CA LEU A 15 8.10 -11.12 5.19
C LEU A 15 8.38 -11.68 3.79
N LYS A 16 7.63 -12.69 3.32
CA LYS A 16 7.73 -13.20 1.94
C LYS A 16 7.43 -12.11 0.89
N ARG A 17 6.56 -11.15 1.22
CA ARG A 17 6.27 -9.96 0.40
C ARG A 17 7.26 -8.81 0.60
N TYR A 18 8.39 -9.08 1.25
CA TYR A 18 9.43 -8.10 1.57
C TYR A 18 8.93 -6.93 2.43
N ALA A 19 7.87 -7.12 3.22
CA ALA A 19 7.40 -6.10 4.17
C ALA A 19 8.52 -5.71 5.14
N LYS A 20 8.62 -4.41 5.47
CA LYS A 20 9.58 -3.94 6.46
C LYS A 20 9.28 -4.56 7.81
N VAL A 21 10.33 -5.05 8.48
CA VAL A 21 10.22 -5.72 9.79
C VAL A 21 9.44 -4.90 10.82
N LYS A 22 9.56 -3.57 10.81
CA LYS A 22 8.79 -2.69 11.71
C LYS A 22 7.27 -2.80 11.47
N ILE A 23 6.82 -2.91 10.23
CA ILE A 23 5.40 -3.11 9.88
C ILE A 23 4.96 -4.49 10.38
N VAL A 24 5.76 -5.53 10.10
CA VAL A 24 5.44 -6.90 10.54
C VAL A 24 5.35 -6.97 12.07
N HIS A 25 6.24 -6.30 12.79
CA HIS A 25 6.19 -6.17 14.24
C HIS A 25 4.91 -5.47 14.71
N GLN A 26 4.55 -4.33 14.11
CA GLN A 26 3.35 -3.59 14.45
C GLN A 26 2.07 -4.43 14.28
N VAL A 27 2.01 -5.24 13.22
CA VAL A 27 0.84 -6.06 12.89
C VAL A 27 0.76 -7.32 13.76
N THR A 28 1.90 -7.97 14.04
CA THR A 28 1.92 -9.31 14.66
C THR A 28 2.32 -9.31 16.13
N GLY A 29 2.93 -8.24 16.62
CA GLY A 29 3.53 -8.15 17.97
C GLY A 29 4.83 -8.93 18.15
N ILE A 30 5.30 -9.68 17.13
CA ILE A 30 6.50 -10.51 17.26
C ILE A 30 7.75 -9.62 17.39
N PRO A 31 8.70 -9.91 18.30
CA PRO A 31 9.88 -9.09 18.49
C PRO A 31 10.71 -8.88 17.21
N ILE A 32 11.17 -7.65 17.00
CA ILE A 32 11.98 -7.26 15.84
C ILE A 32 13.20 -8.17 15.65
N LYS A 33 13.87 -8.58 16.74
CA LYS A 33 15.05 -9.47 16.68
C LYS A 33 14.68 -10.81 16.02
N SER A 34 13.56 -11.41 16.41
CA SER A 34 13.05 -12.66 15.84
C SER A 34 12.68 -12.48 14.37
N LEU A 35 11.94 -11.42 14.04
CA LEU A 35 11.55 -11.13 12.66
C LEU A 35 12.75 -10.88 11.74
N ARG A 36 13.81 -10.22 12.22
CA ARG A 36 15.06 -10.04 11.45
C ARG A 36 15.76 -11.37 11.19
N HIS A 37 15.73 -12.29 12.14
CA HIS A 37 16.28 -13.64 11.95
C HIS A 37 15.47 -14.40 10.91
N THR A 38 14.14 -14.45 11.03
CA THR A 38 13.26 -15.08 10.04
C THR A 38 13.40 -14.47 8.65
N TYR A 39 13.53 -13.15 8.53
CA TYR A 39 13.78 -12.48 7.24
C TYR A 39 15.07 -12.97 6.58
N ARG A 40 16.16 -13.11 7.36
CA ARG A 40 17.44 -13.62 6.83
C ARG A 40 17.32 -15.07 6.37
N GLN A 41 16.58 -15.90 7.11
CA GLN A 41 16.33 -17.28 6.72
C GLN A 41 15.55 -17.36 5.41
N LEU A 42 14.53 -16.51 5.23
CA LEU A 42 13.70 -16.49 4.01
C LEU A 42 14.43 -15.94 2.78
N HIS A 43 15.30 -14.95 2.96
CA HIS A 43 15.83 -14.14 1.84
C HIS A 43 17.34 -14.20 1.67
N GLY A 44 18.07 -14.93 2.53
CA GLY A 44 19.53 -15.02 2.51
C GLY A 44 20.27 -13.71 2.82
N ARG A 45 19.56 -12.64 3.18
CA ARG A 45 20.14 -11.31 3.46
C ARG A 45 19.44 -10.60 4.61
N SER A 46 20.13 -9.63 5.21
CA SER A 46 19.52 -8.78 6.23
C SER A 46 18.45 -7.85 5.61
N PRO A 47 17.37 -7.52 6.35
CA PRO A 47 16.39 -6.56 5.89
C PRO A 47 17.03 -5.18 5.69
N GLY A 48 16.56 -4.44 4.68
CA GLY A 48 17.09 -3.13 4.34
C GLY A 48 16.99 -2.11 5.48
N ARG A 49 18.01 -1.23 5.59
CA ARG A 49 18.14 -0.26 6.70
C ARG A 49 17.26 0.99 6.58
N GLY A 50 16.42 1.10 5.53
CA GLY A 50 15.66 2.33 5.26
C GLY A 50 14.42 2.51 6.15
N SER A 51 14.12 3.77 6.53
CA SER A 51 12.88 4.17 7.20
C SER A 51 11.64 3.89 6.35
N ILE A 52 10.51 3.57 6.99
CA ILE A 52 9.21 3.53 6.31
C ILE A 52 8.95 4.95 5.77
N LYS A 53 8.45 5.06 4.53
CA LYS A 53 8.07 6.37 3.98
C LYS A 53 6.89 6.93 4.78
N PHE A 54 6.84 8.24 4.95
CA PHE A 54 5.93 8.85 5.92
C PHE A 54 4.51 9.09 5.39
N SER A 55 4.33 9.19 4.08
CA SER A 55 3.02 9.46 3.47
C SER A 55 2.94 9.00 2.02
N THR A 56 1.71 8.85 1.53
CA THR A 56 1.37 8.64 0.13
C THR A 56 1.90 9.77 -0.74
N ARG A 57 1.85 11.01 -0.25
CA ARG A 57 2.44 12.18 -0.94
C ARG A 57 3.94 12.02 -1.18
N GLY A 58 4.68 11.50 -0.19
CA GLY A 58 6.09 11.17 -0.35
C GLY A 58 6.38 9.99 -1.30
N LEU A 59 5.36 9.21 -1.65
CA LEU A 59 5.45 8.08 -2.58
C LEU A 59 5.16 8.48 -4.03
N THR A 60 4.49 9.59 -4.29
CA THR A 60 3.92 9.97 -5.60
C THR A 60 4.69 11.06 -6.33
N GLY A 61 5.92 11.40 -5.91
CA GLY A 61 6.72 12.50 -6.46
C GLY A 61 7.10 12.42 -7.95
N SER A 62 6.69 11.38 -8.68
CA SER A 62 6.79 11.34 -10.15
C SER A 62 5.53 10.76 -10.77
N ARG A 63 5.26 11.07 -12.05
CA ARG A 63 4.07 10.56 -12.77
C ARG A 63 3.99 9.04 -12.76
N ARG A 64 5.13 8.34 -12.92
CA ARG A 64 5.19 6.87 -12.86
C ARG A 64 4.81 6.36 -11.47
N LYS A 65 5.42 6.91 -10.42
CA LYS A 65 5.10 6.51 -9.04
C LYS A 65 3.66 6.80 -8.67
N TYR A 66 3.11 7.94 -9.09
CA TYR A 66 1.70 8.23 -8.89
C TYR A 66 0.78 7.21 -9.58
N LYS A 67 1.09 6.78 -10.80
CA LYS A 67 0.32 5.72 -11.48
C LYS A 67 0.37 4.41 -10.70
N ASP A 68 1.55 3.98 -10.27
CA ASP A 68 1.73 2.76 -9.47
C ASP A 68 0.90 2.82 -8.16
N VAL A 69 0.98 3.94 -7.44
CA VAL A 69 0.22 4.18 -6.20
C VAL A 69 -1.28 4.24 -6.46
N THR A 70 -1.74 4.91 -7.52
CA THR A 70 -3.16 5.03 -7.88
C THR A 70 -3.74 3.66 -8.22
N LEU A 71 -3.03 2.84 -9.00
CA LEU A 71 -3.49 1.51 -9.35
C LEU A 71 -3.64 0.62 -8.11
N PHE A 72 -2.64 0.62 -7.21
CA PHE A 72 -2.77 -0.08 -5.94
C PHE A 72 -3.95 0.43 -5.11
N ALA A 73 -4.15 1.74 -5.02
CA ALA A 73 -5.26 2.31 -4.25
C ALA A 73 -6.63 1.84 -4.78
N VAL A 74 -6.77 1.69 -6.11
CA VAL A 74 -7.96 1.08 -6.73
C VAL A 74 -8.11 -0.38 -6.31
N CYS A 75 -7.05 -1.19 -6.37
CA CYS A 75 -7.07 -2.57 -5.89
C CYS A 75 -7.47 -2.66 -4.42
N TYR A 76 -6.96 -1.75 -3.58
CA TYR A 76 -7.28 -1.68 -2.16
C TYR A 76 -8.75 -1.34 -1.91
N ARG A 77 -9.30 -0.34 -2.62
CA ARG A 77 -10.73 -0.02 -2.52
C ARG A 77 -11.62 -1.21 -2.90
N VAL A 78 -11.27 -1.94 -3.97
CA VAL A 78 -12.03 -3.12 -4.39
C VAL A 78 -11.91 -4.26 -3.36
N ALA A 79 -10.72 -4.49 -2.81
CA ALA A 79 -10.50 -5.49 -1.77
C ALA A 79 -11.28 -5.16 -0.48
N ALA A 80 -11.37 -3.89 -0.12
CA ALA A 80 -12.07 -3.41 1.07
C ALA A 80 -13.59 -3.61 1.00
N ILE A 81 -14.19 -3.61 -0.21
CA ILE A 81 -15.62 -3.92 -0.38
C ILE A 81 -15.93 -5.38 -0.04
N LYS A 82 -14.98 -6.29 -0.30
CA LYS A 82 -15.18 -7.74 -0.15
C LYS A 82 -14.80 -8.27 1.23
N SER A 83 -14.02 -7.52 2.00
CA SER A 83 -13.39 -8.02 3.22
C SER A 83 -14.07 -7.37 4.43
N ALA A 84 -14.92 -8.13 5.12
CA ALA A 84 -15.45 -7.72 6.41
C ALA A 84 -14.34 -7.83 7.47
N ASP A 85 -13.87 -6.68 7.95
CA ASP A 85 -13.10 -6.47 9.20
C ASP A 85 -11.59 -6.78 9.29
N ASP A 86 -10.95 -7.48 8.34
CA ASP A 86 -9.49 -7.66 8.41
C ASP A 86 -8.72 -6.69 7.48
N GLN A 87 -8.20 -5.61 8.08
CA GLN A 87 -7.40 -4.59 7.38
C GLN A 87 -6.09 -5.13 6.81
N ILE A 88 -5.39 -6.03 7.51
CA ILE A 88 -4.13 -6.57 6.98
C ILE A 88 -4.44 -7.55 5.84
N GLN A 89 -5.49 -8.36 5.97
CA GLN A 89 -5.90 -9.24 4.87
C GLN A 89 -6.36 -8.45 3.65
N THR A 90 -7.08 -7.35 3.85
CA THR A 90 -7.47 -6.42 2.79
C THR A 90 -6.24 -5.88 2.06
N LEU A 91 -5.20 -5.47 2.81
CA LEU A 91 -3.95 -5.02 2.23
C LEU A 91 -3.22 -6.13 1.46
N ILE A 92 -3.14 -7.34 2.01
CA ILE A 92 -2.50 -8.50 1.36
C ILE A 92 -3.20 -8.77 0.02
N ASN A 93 -4.53 -8.91 0.04
CA ASN A 93 -5.33 -9.19 -1.15
C ASN A 93 -5.17 -8.09 -2.21
N ALA A 94 -5.19 -6.82 -1.78
CA ALA A 94 -5.00 -5.68 -2.67
C ALA A 94 -3.61 -5.63 -3.30
N PHE A 95 -2.57 -5.90 -2.52
CA PHE A 95 -1.19 -5.89 -3.00
C PHE A 95 -0.93 -7.04 -3.99
N ASP A 96 -1.43 -8.23 -3.68
CA ASP A 96 -1.30 -9.38 -4.56
C ASP A 96 -2.06 -9.15 -5.87
N ALA A 97 -3.29 -8.59 -5.81
CA ALA A 97 -4.04 -8.21 -7.01
C ALA A 97 -3.31 -7.14 -7.84
N TYR A 98 -2.70 -6.14 -7.20
CA TYR A 98 -1.88 -5.12 -7.86
C TYR A 98 -0.67 -5.75 -8.56
N LYS A 99 0.09 -6.62 -7.88
CA LYS A 99 1.27 -7.28 -8.47
C LYS A 99 0.90 -8.26 -9.57
N HIS A 100 -0.24 -8.93 -9.46
CA HIS A 100 -0.76 -9.80 -10.51
C HIS A 100 -1.18 -9.00 -11.75
N SER A 101 -1.90 -7.89 -11.56
CA SER A 101 -2.41 -7.06 -12.65
C SER A 101 -1.33 -6.19 -13.30
N TYR A 102 -0.29 -5.83 -12.54
CA TYR A 102 0.80 -4.97 -13.00
C TYR A 102 2.15 -5.41 -12.42
N PRO A 103 2.73 -6.51 -12.94
CA PRO A 103 3.96 -7.11 -12.40
C PRO A 103 5.17 -6.16 -12.42
N PHE A 104 5.23 -5.26 -13.41
CA PHE A 104 6.31 -4.28 -13.57
C PHE A 104 6.15 -3.03 -12.68
N GLY A 105 5.10 -2.97 -11.87
CA GLY A 105 4.86 -1.87 -10.96
C GLY A 105 5.85 -1.84 -9.80
N ASN A 106 6.41 -0.67 -9.50
CA ASN A 106 7.51 -0.52 -8.55
C ASN A 106 7.06 -0.32 -7.10
N LEU A 107 5.76 -0.19 -6.83
CA LEU A 107 5.24 -0.13 -5.47
C LEU A 107 5.58 -1.43 -4.71
N ASP A 108 6.30 -1.31 -3.60
CA ASP A 108 6.58 -2.41 -2.68
C ASP A 108 5.48 -2.55 -1.61
N PHE A 109 5.48 -3.67 -0.88
CA PHE A 109 4.45 -3.94 0.13
C PHE A 109 4.43 -2.89 1.25
N SER A 110 5.59 -2.34 1.62
CA SER A 110 5.67 -1.35 2.69
C SER A 110 5.15 0.01 2.25
N ALA A 111 5.31 0.37 0.98
CA ALA A 111 4.68 1.53 0.38
C ALA A 111 3.16 1.32 0.25
N ALA A 112 2.71 0.14 -0.15
CA ALA A 112 1.30 -0.23 -0.16
C ALA A 112 0.64 -0.12 1.23
N TRP A 113 1.33 -0.56 2.29
CA TRP A 113 0.91 -0.34 3.67
C TRP A 113 0.67 1.14 3.96
N VAL A 114 1.62 2.03 3.65
CA VAL A 114 1.48 3.49 3.86
C VAL A 114 0.25 4.03 3.13
N VAL A 115 0.06 3.63 1.87
CA VAL A 115 -1.11 4.06 1.07
C VAL A 115 -2.42 3.57 1.69
N SER A 116 -2.47 2.33 2.18
CA SER A 116 -3.67 1.80 2.85
C SER A 116 -4.01 2.56 4.14
N GLN A 117 -3.00 2.96 4.92
CA GLN A 117 -3.20 3.77 6.13
C GLN A 117 -3.71 5.17 5.78
N ASP A 118 -3.13 5.83 4.77
CA ASP A 118 -3.58 7.17 4.38
C ASP A 118 -4.99 7.18 3.75
N ILE A 119 -5.39 6.10 3.06
CA ILE A 119 -6.77 5.93 2.59
C ILE A 119 -7.72 5.79 3.79
N LYS A 120 -7.35 4.94 4.77
CA LYS A 120 -8.14 4.72 5.99
C LYS A 120 -8.29 6.01 6.81
N ASP A 121 -7.22 6.78 6.92
CA ASP A 121 -7.18 8.08 7.60
C ASP A 121 -7.82 9.21 6.78
N LYS A 122 -8.38 8.91 5.60
CA LYS A 122 -8.98 9.89 4.66
C LYS A 122 -8.02 11.00 4.21
N LYS A 123 -6.71 10.76 4.28
CA LYS A 123 -5.67 11.69 3.79
C LYS A 123 -5.57 11.69 2.27
N VAL A 124 -5.95 10.58 1.63
CA VAL A 124 -6.06 10.43 0.17
C VAL A 124 -7.33 9.69 -0.20
N GLN A 125 -7.85 9.93 -1.40
CA GLN A 125 -9.12 9.34 -1.84
C GLN A 125 -9.06 8.88 -3.29
N VAL A 126 -9.57 7.67 -3.55
CA VAL A 126 -9.73 7.15 -4.91
C VAL A 126 -11.02 7.71 -5.51
N SER A 127 -10.93 8.34 -6.68
CA SER A 127 -12.05 8.89 -7.42
C SER A 127 -11.90 8.62 -8.92
N THR A 128 -12.85 9.06 -9.74
CA THR A 128 -12.78 9.05 -11.21
C THR A 128 -12.79 10.47 -11.74
N CYS A 129 -12.05 10.72 -12.83
CA CYS A 129 -12.17 11.98 -13.56
C CYS A 129 -13.58 12.13 -14.15
N SER A 130 -14.23 13.28 -13.94
CA SER A 130 -15.56 13.59 -14.48
C SER A 130 -15.60 13.64 -16.02
N HIS A 131 -14.46 13.85 -16.69
CA HIS A 131 -14.39 13.99 -18.14
C HIS A 131 -14.07 12.69 -18.88
N CYS A 132 -13.12 11.89 -18.37
CA CYS A 132 -12.66 10.67 -19.05
C CYS A 132 -12.83 9.40 -18.22
N HIS A 133 -13.40 9.51 -17.02
CA HIS A 133 -13.67 8.40 -16.09
C HIS A 133 -12.44 7.60 -15.64
N ALA A 134 -11.23 8.06 -15.96
CA ALA A 134 -10.00 7.44 -15.49
C ALA A 134 -9.92 7.51 -13.95
N TRP A 135 -9.45 6.43 -13.33
CA TRP A 135 -9.16 6.40 -11.90
C TRP A 135 -8.08 7.41 -11.54
N VAL A 136 -8.32 8.16 -10.47
CA VAL A 136 -7.42 9.16 -9.92
C VAL A 136 -7.31 9.00 -8.41
N LEU A 137 -6.18 9.43 -7.87
CA LEU A 137 -5.95 9.51 -6.44
C LEU A 137 -5.80 10.98 -6.03
N LEU A 138 -6.80 11.46 -5.31
CA LEU A 138 -6.91 12.83 -4.80
C LEU A 138 -6.07 13.01 -3.53
N ASN A 139 -5.63 14.24 -3.28
CA ASN A 139 -4.77 14.70 -2.17
C ASN A 139 -3.40 14.02 -2.09
N ALA A 140 -3.07 13.21 -3.09
CA ALA A 140 -1.86 12.40 -3.11
C ALA A 140 -0.66 13.12 -3.70
N ARG A 141 -0.74 14.41 -4.08
CA ARG A 141 0.38 15.21 -4.57
C ARG A 141 0.44 16.54 -3.84
N GLU A 142 1.62 17.13 -3.76
CA GLU A 142 1.91 18.29 -2.90
C GLU A 142 1.37 19.60 -3.49
N ASP A 143 1.70 19.90 -4.76
CA ASP A 143 1.57 21.27 -5.30
C ASP A 143 1.08 21.37 -6.75
N LEU A 144 0.41 20.34 -7.26
CA LEU A 144 -0.17 20.40 -8.60
C LEU A 144 -1.67 20.61 -8.45
N ALA A 145 -2.21 21.64 -9.11
CA ALA A 145 -3.63 21.67 -9.42
C ALA A 145 -4.01 20.27 -9.88
N GLU A 146 -4.95 19.63 -9.17
CA GLU A 146 -5.21 18.22 -9.38
C GLU A 146 -5.75 18.05 -10.79
N ARG A 147 -4.90 17.56 -11.71
CA ARG A 147 -5.25 17.34 -13.11
C ARG A 147 -5.21 15.86 -13.40
N CYS A 148 -6.19 15.41 -14.19
CA CYS A 148 -6.24 14.03 -14.63
C CYS A 148 -4.96 13.68 -15.40
N GLY A 149 -4.26 12.63 -14.99
CA GLY A 149 -3.07 12.15 -15.68
C GLY A 149 -3.32 11.55 -17.07
N VAL A 150 -4.58 11.46 -17.52
CA VAL A 150 -5.00 10.94 -18.82
C VAL A 150 -5.47 12.07 -19.75
N CYS A 151 -6.51 12.82 -19.37
CA CYS A 151 -7.09 13.87 -20.23
C CYS A 151 -6.63 15.30 -19.88
N ASN A 152 -5.82 15.47 -18.84
CA ASN A 152 -5.31 16.77 -18.38
C ASN A 152 -6.39 17.80 -17.97
N ASN A 153 -7.65 17.39 -17.79
CA ASN A 153 -8.68 18.27 -17.20
C ASN A 153 -8.51 18.36 -15.67
N SER A 154 -8.98 19.47 -15.10
CA SER A 154 -9.03 19.67 -13.66
C SER A 154 -9.92 18.63 -12.99
N LEU A 155 -9.45 18.08 -11.89
CA LEU A 155 -10.19 17.19 -11.01
C LEU A 155 -10.97 18.07 -10.03
N GLN A 156 -12.29 18.03 -10.11
CA GLN A 156 -13.11 18.66 -9.09
C GLN A 156 -12.99 17.82 -7.82
N LEU A 157 -12.42 18.43 -6.77
CA LEU A 157 -12.47 17.88 -5.42
C LEU A 157 -13.92 17.96 -4.98
N GLY A 158 -14.67 16.87 -5.15
CA GLY A 158 -16.02 16.76 -4.60
C GLY A 158 -15.91 16.88 -3.09
N ILE A 159 -16.30 18.02 -2.55
CA ILE A 159 -16.67 18.15 -1.14
C ILE A 159 -17.92 17.28 -0.99
N GLN A 160 -17.77 16.09 -0.43
CA GLN A 160 -18.86 15.31 0.14
C GLN A 160 -18.79 15.42 1.65
#